data_AF-A0A8J4SQB9-F1
#
_entry.id   AF-A0A8J4SQB9-F1
#
_cell.length_a   1.000
_cell.length_b   1.000
_cell.length_c   1.000
_cell.angle_alpha   90.00
_cell.angle_beta   90.00
_cell.angle_gamma   90.00
#
_symmetry.space_group_name_H-M   'P 1'
#
loop_
_entity.id
_entity.type
_entity.pdbx_description
1 polymer ?
#
loop_
_entity_poly.entity_id
_entity_poly.type
_entity_poly.pdbx_seq_one_letter_code
_entity_poly.pdbx_strand_id
1 'polypeptide(L)'
;MKYVNADSIFPEELLKEIQKYIHGRMVYVPTPEKLHKKWGEKSGSREQLSLRNETIRQTYFNGKSIDELSNEFGLSYESIKKIIYSRK
;
A
#
# COMPACT_ATOMS: atom_id res chain seq x y z
N MET A 1 -10.66 -6.78 11.42
CA MET A 1 -11.89 -6.06 11.01
C MET A 1 -12.97 -6.39 12.02
N LYS A 2 -13.70 -5.40 12.55
CA LYS A 2 -14.87 -5.70 13.38
C LYS A 2 -15.98 -6.22 12.45
N TYR A 3 -16.62 -7.31 12.88
CA TYR A 3 -17.83 -7.79 12.23
C TYR A 3 -18.92 -6.71 12.31
N VAL A 4 -19.69 -6.55 11.24
CA VAL A 4 -20.85 -5.67 11.20
C VAL A 4 -22.04 -6.51 10.78
N ASN A 5 -23.14 -6.42 11.53
CA ASN A 5 -24.36 -7.16 11.23
C ASN A 5 -24.99 -6.60 9.96
N ALA A 6 -25.31 -7.48 9.00
CA ALA A 6 -25.93 -7.11 7.73
C ALA A 6 -27.27 -6.37 7.91
N ASP A 7 -28.07 -6.77 8.90
CA ASP A 7 -29.37 -6.15 9.26
C ASP A 7 -29.21 -4.70 9.72
N SER A 8 -28.01 -4.31 10.17
CA SER A 8 -27.74 -2.94 10.62
C SER A 8 -27.26 -1.99 9.52
N ILE A 9 -26.91 -2.51 8.33
CA ILE A 9 -26.27 -1.71 7.26
C ILE A 9 -26.98 -1.78 5.91
N PHE A 10 -27.67 -2.88 5.58
CA PHE A 10 -28.29 -3.05 4.28
C PHE A 10 -29.81 -2.81 4.35
N PRO A 11 -30.41 -2.23 3.30
CA PRO A 11 -31.86 -2.15 3.17
C PRO A 11 -32.49 -3.55 3.16
N GLU A 12 -33.71 -3.67 3.70
CA GLU A 12 -34.44 -4.94 3.79
C GLU A 12 -34.59 -5.65 2.44
N GLU A 13 -34.86 -4.89 1.37
CA GLU A 13 -35.01 -5.43 0.01
C GLU A 13 -33.71 -6.10 -0.49
N LEU A 14 -32.56 -5.47 -0.21
CA LEU A 14 -31.26 -6.02 -0.58
C LEU A 14 -30.92 -7.27 0.25
N LEU A 15 -31.25 -7.27 1.54
CA LEU A 15 -31.07 -8.44 2.40
C LEU A 15 -31.88 -9.64 1.90
N LYS A 16 -33.16 -9.41 1.55
CA LYS A 16 -34.01 -10.45 0.94
C LYS A 16 -33.40 -11.00 -0.34
N GLU A 17 -32.80 -10.15 -1.17
CA GLU A 17 -32.15 -10.59 -2.40
C GLU A 17 -30.89 -11.42 -2.12
N ILE A 18 -30.02 -10.98 -1.21
CA ILE A 18 -28.81 -11.74 -0.82
C ILE A 18 -29.19 -13.11 -0.24
N GLN A 19 -30.23 -13.15 0.59
CA GLN A 19 -30.73 -14.38 1.22
C GLN A 19 -31.19 -15.45 0.23
N LYS A 20 -31.57 -15.09 -1.01
CA LYS A 20 -31.87 -16.05 -2.08
C LYS A 20 -30.65 -16.87 -2.50
N TYR A 21 -29.45 -16.30 -2.33
CA TYR A 21 -28.18 -16.94 -2.72
C TYR A 21 -27.45 -17.52 -1.52
N ILE A 22 -27.50 -16.85 -0.36
CA ILE A 22 -26.77 -17.26 0.84
C ILE A 22 -27.39 -16.72 2.13
N HIS A 23 -27.57 -17.59 3.12
CA HIS A 23 -28.04 -17.21 4.45
C HIS A 23 -27.30 -17.98 5.55
N GLY A 24 -27.17 -17.39 6.75
CA GLY A 24 -26.48 -18.01 7.89
C GLY A 24 -24.96 -18.16 7.74
N ARG A 25 -24.35 -17.44 6.79
CA ARG A 25 -22.91 -17.49 6.51
C ARG A 25 -22.32 -16.09 6.43
N MET A 26 -21.01 -15.98 6.67
CA MET A 26 -20.26 -14.73 6.52
C MET A 26 -19.78 -14.58 5.08
N VAL A 27 -20.01 -13.41 4.48
CA VAL A 27 -19.58 -13.05 3.13
C VAL A 27 -18.66 -11.84 3.20
N TYR A 28 -17.52 -11.92 2.51
CA TYR A 28 -16.64 -10.77 2.34
C TYR A 28 -17.12 -9.92 1.17
N VAL A 29 -17.39 -8.64 1.43
CA VAL A 29 -17.65 -7.65 0.38
C VAL A 29 -16.32 -6.96 0.08
N PRO A 30 -15.73 -7.18 -1.11
CA PRO A 30 -14.48 -6.54 -1.46
C PRO A 30 -14.64 -5.02 -1.52
N THR A 31 -13.57 -4.31 -1.18
CA THR A 31 -13.51 -2.85 -1.40
C THR A 31 -13.64 -2.58 -2.90
N PRO A 32 -14.48 -1.61 -3.32
CA PRO A 32 -14.55 -1.20 -4.71
C PRO A 32 -13.17 -0.80 -5.24
N GLU A 33 -12.88 -1.10 -6.51
CA GLU A 33 -11.53 -0.89 -7.05
C GLU A 33 -11.04 0.56 -6.94
N LYS A 34 -11.96 1.51 -7.13
CA LYS A 34 -11.70 2.95 -7.00
C LYS A 34 -11.28 3.39 -5.60
N LEU A 35 -11.62 2.59 -4.58
CA LEU A 35 -11.30 2.82 -3.18
C LEU A 35 -10.12 1.96 -2.69
N HIS A 36 -9.54 1.12 -3.56
CA HIS A 36 -8.29 0.45 -3.23
C HIS A 36 -7.19 1.49 -3.06
N LYS A 37 -6.74 1.64 -1.82
CA LYS A 37 -5.50 2.34 -1.52
C LYS A 37 -4.35 1.57 -2.14
N LYS A 38 -3.40 2.28 -2.75
CA LYS A 38 -2.18 1.64 -3.24
C LYS A 38 -1.41 1.07 -2.05
N TRP A 39 -0.62 0.03 -2.33
CA TRP A 39 0.20 -0.60 -1.32
C TRP A 39 1.08 0.44 -0.59
N GLY A 40 1.10 0.36 0.74
CA GLY A 40 1.85 1.27 1.62
C GLY A 40 1.20 2.64 1.91
N GLU A 41 0.04 2.98 1.33
CA GLU A 41 -0.65 4.25 1.60
C GLU A 41 -1.36 4.27 2.96
N LYS A 42 -1.89 3.13 3.42
CA LYS A 42 -2.57 3.06 4.72
C LYS A 42 -1.59 3.09 5.91
N SER A 43 -0.37 2.60 5.71
CA SER A 43 0.66 2.51 6.74
C SER A 43 1.67 3.66 6.71
N GLY A 44 1.58 4.57 5.73
CA GLY A 44 2.58 5.62 5.50
C GLY A 44 3.91 5.11 4.93
N SER A 45 4.10 3.79 4.81
CA SER A 45 5.36 3.18 4.35
C SER A 45 5.72 3.61 2.93
N ARG A 46 4.73 3.87 2.07
CA ARG A 46 4.98 4.36 0.70
C ARG A 46 5.59 5.76 0.71
N GLU A 47 5.14 6.63 1.60
CA GLU A 47 5.64 7.99 1.74
C GLU A 47 7.06 7.99 2.33
N GLN A 48 7.29 7.21 3.39
CA GLN A 48 8.62 7.04 4.00
C GLN A 48 9.65 6.53 2.98
N LEU A 49 9.28 5.54 2.16
CA LEU A 49 10.14 5.04 1.10
C LEU A 49 10.39 6.09 0.00
N SER A 50 9.37 6.89 -0.34
CA SER A 50 9.54 7.98 -1.31
C SER A 50 10.52 9.02 -0.80
N LEU A 51 10.37 9.46 0.46
CA LEU A 51 11.25 10.45 1.09
C LEU A 51 12.69 9.93 1.16
N ARG A 52 12.90 8.70 1.66
CA ARG A 52 14.22 8.06 1.69
C ARG A 52 14.86 8.02 0.30
N ASN A 53 14.11 7.62 -0.72
CA ASN A 53 14.61 7.51 -2.08
C ASN A 53 14.97 8.89 -2.67
N GLU A 54 14.25 9.93 -2.29
CA GLU A 54 14.59 11.31 -2.66
C GLU A 54 15.87 11.78 -1.97
N THR A 55 16.02 11.50 -0.66
CA THR A 55 17.27 11.75 0.07
C THR A 55 18.46 11.06 -0.60
N ILE A 56 18.36 9.77 -0.92
CA ILE A 56 19.42 8.99 -1.59
C ILE A 56 19.85 9.66 -2.90
N ARG A 57 18.90 10.14 -3.72
CA ARG A 57 19.21 10.83 -4.98
C ARG A 57 19.94 12.15 -4.73
N GLN A 58 19.44 12.97 -3.82
CA GLN A 58 20.05 14.26 -3.49
C GLN A 58 21.48 14.08 -2.98
N THR A 59 21.70 13.14 -2.06
CA THR A 59 23.04 12.85 -1.54
C THR A 59 23.99 12.32 -2.60
N TYR A 60 23.49 11.51 -3.55
CA TYR A 60 24.28 11.04 -4.69
C TYR A 60 24.69 12.20 -5.61
N PHE A 61 23.75 13.10 -5.96
CA PHE A 61 24.06 14.28 -6.78
C PHE A 61 25.00 15.27 -6.09
N ASN A 62 25.05 15.24 -4.75
CA ASN A 62 26.01 16.00 -3.95
C ASN A 62 27.39 15.31 -3.83
N GLY A 63 27.62 14.21 -4.54
CA GLY A 63 28.93 13.58 -4.68
C GLY A 63 29.17 12.31 -3.86
N LYS A 64 28.19 11.82 -3.09
CA LYS A 64 28.33 10.51 -2.43
C LYS A 64 28.33 9.38 -3.45
N SER A 65 29.22 8.41 -3.26
CA SER A 65 29.29 7.19 -4.05
C SER A 65 28.14 6.23 -3.74
N ILE A 66 27.90 5.28 -4.65
CA ILE A 66 26.88 4.23 -4.45
C ILE A 66 27.24 3.33 -3.25
N ASP A 67 28.53 3.07 -3.02
CA ASP A 67 29.01 2.26 -1.90
C ASP A 67 28.75 2.93 -0.54
N GLU A 68 29.01 4.24 -0.44
CA GLU A 68 28.70 5.01 0.78
C GLU A 68 27.19 5.00 1.09
N LEU A 69 26.37 5.20 0.06
CA LEU A 69 24.91 5.17 0.21
C LEU A 69 24.38 3.77 0.56
N SER A 70 25.01 2.72 0.04
CA SER A 70 24.65 1.33 0.36
C SER A 70 24.87 1.05 1.85
N ASN A 71 26.02 1.49 2.38
CA ASN A 71 26.35 1.35 3.79
C ASN A 71 25.44 2.22 4.68
N GLU A 72 25.23 3.49 4.32
CA GLU A 72 24.44 4.45 5.11
C GLU A 72 22.96 4.04 5.23
N PHE A 73 22.36 3.55 4.14
CA PHE A 73 20.94 3.18 4.11
C PHE A 73 20.69 1.69 4.34
N GLY A 74 21.74 0.88 4.52
CA GLY A 74 21.63 -0.58 4.69
C GLY A 74 21.00 -1.27 3.48
N LEU A 75 21.27 -0.76 2.28
CA LEU A 75 20.70 -1.26 1.03
C LEU A 75 21.78 -1.90 0.17
N SER A 76 21.41 -2.87 -0.66
CA SER A 76 22.35 -3.43 -1.62
C SER A 76 22.75 -2.38 -2.67
N TYR A 77 23.96 -2.53 -3.21
CA TYR A 77 24.47 -1.70 -4.31
C TYR A 77 23.44 -1.57 -5.46
N GLU A 78 22.86 -2.69 -5.88
CA GLU A 78 21.83 -2.72 -6.94
C GLU A 78 20.54 -1.99 -6.54
N SER A 79 20.16 -2.02 -5.26
CA SER A 79 18.99 -1.28 -4.77
C SER A 79 19.23 0.23 -4.83
N ILE A 80 20.41 0.69 -4.40
CA ILE A 80 20.80 2.10 -4.52
C ILE A 80 20.86 2.53 -5.98
N LYS A 81 21.51 1.74 -6.84
CA LYS A 81 21.59 1.97 -8.28
C LYS A 81 20.19 2.09 -8.90
N LYS A 82 19.27 1.18 -8.56
CA LYS A 82 17.88 1.24 -9.00
C LYS A 82 17.17 2.51 -8.51
N ILE A 83 17.38 2.92 -7.27
CA ILE A 83 16.77 4.14 -6.72
C ILE A 83 17.26 5.39 -7.46
N ILE A 84 18.56 5.47 -7.73
CA ILE A 84 19.19 6.59 -8.43
C ILE A 84 18.70 6.69 -9.88
N TYR A 85 18.69 5.58 -10.61
CA TYR A 85 18.47 5.59 -12.07
C TYR A 85 17.03 5.26 -12.51
N SER A 86 16.17 4.75 -11.63
CA SER A 86 14.76 4.53 -11.98
C SER A 86 14.03 5.85 -12.13
N ARG A 87 13.40 6.07 -13.28
CA ARG A 87 12.46 7.18 -13.50
C ARG A 87 11.25 7.02 -12.58
N LYS A 88 10.72 8.16 -12.14
CA LYS A 88 9.45 8.25 -11.38
C LYS A 88 8.28 7.92 -12.28
#